data_AF-A0A8S9ITH4-F1
#
_entry.id   AF-A0A8S9ITH4-F1
#
_cell.length_a   1.000
_cell.length_b   1.000
_cell.length_c   1.000
_cell.angle_alpha   90.00
_cell.angle_beta   90.00
_cell.angle_gamma   90.00
#
_symmetry.space_group_name_H-M   'P 1'
#
loop_
_entity.id
_entity.type
_entity.pdbx_description
1 polymer ?
#
loop_
_entity_poly.entity_id
_entity_poly.type
_entity_poly.pdbx_seq_one_letter_code
_entity_poly.pdbx_strand_id
1 'polypeptide(L)'
;MKSLLHLENNEAMIVGISGPAGIEALGIFCLSALKQISPPDGFGTLAERAAELCSNLPLGLCVVGSSLCKKKEDEWEVVLHRLETSLDRDIERILKVGYDGLHEKDQALFLYIAVFFNYTKCDHLSAMLADLDERDGLKTLVDKSLICISTNGDIQMHKLLQQVGYVSVEALLLQFCLSLSLQLLVTIANLFSFNYRIGDQVLADGVLISSHSLAIDESSMTGESKIDQKSPFLMSGCKVADGVRNVM
;
A
#
# COMPACT_ATOMS: atom_id res chain seq x y z
N MET A 1 27.13 -1.36 -15.35
CA MET A 1 26.94 -2.11 -14.09
C MET A 1 27.89 -1.49 -13.07
N LYS A 2 27.34 -0.87 -12.00
CA LYS A 2 28.01 -0.09 -10.92
C LYS A 2 28.64 1.23 -11.43
N SER A 3 28.34 2.41 -10.88
CA SER A 3 27.95 2.84 -9.52
C SER A 3 26.93 3.98 -9.63
N LEU A 4 25.71 3.88 -9.10
CA LEU A 4 25.41 4.17 -7.69
C LEU A 4 26.31 5.29 -7.16
N LEU A 5 25.98 6.53 -7.53
CA LEU A 5 26.44 7.68 -6.78
C LEU A 5 25.94 7.47 -5.34
N HIS A 6 26.91 7.30 -4.45
CA HIS A 6 26.74 7.22 -3.01
C HIS A 6 25.71 8.24 -2.52
N LEU A 7 24.51 7.76 -2.20
CA LEU A 7 23.55 8.42 -1.31
C LEU A 7 23.84 8.07 0.17
N GLU A 8 24.95 7.40 0.44
CA GLU A 8 25.55 7.30 1.77
C GLU A 8 26.59 8.40 1.91
N ASN A 9 26.13 9.59 2.31
CA ASN A 9 26.82 10.52 3.20
C ASN A 9 26.02 11.82 3.22
N ASN A 10 25.16 11.91 4.23
CA ASN A 10 24.34 13.06 4.59
C ASN A 10 25.18 14.26 5.10
N GLU A 11 26.42 14.45 4.63
CA GLU A 11 27.37 15.43 5.17
C GLU A 11 28.27 16.13 4.14
N ALA A 12 28.06 15.97 2.83
CA ALA A 12 28.96 16.59 1.83
C ALA A 12 28.24 17.29 0.68
N MET A 13 27.27 18.15 0.99
CA MET A 13 26.91 19.25 0.08
C MET A 13 26.34 20.46 0.83
N ILE A 14 27.00 20.85 1.93
CA ILE A 14 26.92 22.22 2.45
C ILE A 14 28.17 22.94 1.93
N VAL A 15 28.19 23.28 0.64
CA VAL A 15 29.14 24.28 0.17
C VAL A 15 28.57 25.61 0.65
N GLY A 16 29.13 26.10 1.75
CA GLY A 16 28.69 27.34 2.39
C GLY A 16 28.66 28.49 1.39
N ILE A 17 27.45 28.96 1.09
CA ILE A 17 27.22 30.27 0.49
C ILE A 17 26.10 30.90 1.30
N SER A 18 26.49 31.54 2.40
CA SER A 18 25.60 32.39 3.20
C SER A 18 25.17 33.60 2.34
N GLY A 19 24.04 33.43 1.65
CA GLY A 19 23.32 34.44 0.90
C GLY A 19 21.82 34.34 1.23
N PRO A 20 20.97 35.29 0.81
CA PRO A 20 19.53 35.19 1.05
C PRO A 20 19.03 33.86 0.48
N ALA A 21 18.27 33.10 1.27
CA ALA A 21 17.95 31.67 1.05
C ALA A 21 17.50 31.28 -0.37
N GLY A 22 16.92 32.22 -1.14
CA GLY A 22 16.56 32.02 -2.54
C GLY A 22 17.76 31.91 -3.52
N ILE A 23 18.85 32.65 -3.27
CA ILE A 23 20.08 32.58 -4.09
C ILE A 23 20.78 31.22 -3.87
N GLU A 24 20.72 30.70 -2.64
CA GLU A 24 21.31 29.41 -2.29
C GLU A 24 20.52 28.23 -2.91
N ALA A 25 19.19 28.27 -2.83
CA ALA A 25 18.32 27.25 -3.41
C ALA A 25 18.40 27.18 -4.94
N LEU A 26 18.35 28.33 -5.62
CA LEU A 26 18.48 28.41 -7.07
C LEU A 26 19.85 27.89 -7.52
N GLY A 27 20.92 28.22 -6.79
CA GLY A 27 22.27 27.74 -7.04
C GLY A 27 22.40 26.22 -6.90
N ILE A 28 21.88 25.65 -5.81
CA ILE A 28 21.85 24.18 -5.59
C ILE A 28 21.14 23.47 -6.74
N PHE A 29 19.98 23.99 -7.15
CA PHE A 29 19.22 23.44 -8.26
C PHE A 29 19.97 23.54 -9.59
N CYS A 30 20.53 24.71 -9.93
CA CYS A 30 21.27 24.92 -11.17
C CYS A 30 22.54 24.05 -11.22
N LEU A 31 23.24 23.87 -10.11
CA LEU A 31 24.39 22.96 -10.05
C LEU A 31 23.96 21.52 -10.30
N SER A 32 22.79 21.12 -9.79
CA SER A 32 22.27 19.78 -9.97
C SER A 32 21.83 19.52 -11.43
N ALA A 33 21.07 20.44 -12.03
CA ALA A 33 20.50 20.31 -13.36
C ALA A 33 21.46 20.66 -14.51
N LEU A 34 22.17 21.78 -14.37
CA LEU A 34 22.90 22.47 -15.44
C LEU A 34 24.43 22.46 -15.25
N LYS A 35 24.90 22.00 -14.08
CA LYS A 35 26.33 22.03 -13.69
C LYS A 35 26.92 23.44 -13.67
N GLN A 36 26.08 24.44 -13.43
CA GLN A 36 26.41 25.86 -13.38
C GLN A 36 25.72 26.51 -12.18
N ILE A 37 26.27 27.62 -11.68
CA ILE A 37 25.75 28.30 -10.48
C ILE A 37 24.48 29.10 -10.80
N SER A 38 24.32 29.55 -12.04
CA SER A 38 23.17 30.30 -12.52
C SER A 38 22.55 29.63 -13.77
N PRO A 39 21.25 29.85 -14.02
CA PRO A 39 20.59 29.34 -15.21
C PRO A 39 21.06 30.10 -16.47
N PRO A 40 21.27 29.42 -17.61
CA PRO A 40 21.43 30.07 -18.92
C PRO A 40 20.19 30.87 -19.32
N ASP A 41 20.35 31.75 -20.31
CA ASP A 41 19.23 32.47 -20.93
C ASP A 41 18.13 31.49 -21.38
N GLY A 42 16.87 31.81 -21.05
CA GLY A 42 15.70 30.95 -21.29
C GLY A 42 15.33 30.00 -20.14
N PHE A 43 16.29 29.64 -19.26
CA PHE A 43 16.01 28.72 -18.14
C PHE A 43 15.67 29.41 -16.81
N GLY A 44 15.82 30.74 -16.73
CA GLY A 44 15.67 31.48 -15.48
C GLY A 44 14.32 31.25 -14.78
N THR A 45 13.22 31.45 -15.51
CA THR A 45 11.85 31.29 -14.99
C THR A 45 11.56 29.85 -14.56
N LEU A 46 12.07 28.87 -15.32
CA LEU A 46 11.90 27.45 -14.99
C LEU A 46 12.74 27.04 -13.77
N ALA A 47 13.94 27.58 -13.62
CA ALA A 47 14.78 27.33 -12.46
C ALA A 47 14.19 27.93 -11.18
N GLU A 48 13.63 29.14 -11.26
CA GLU A 48 12.90 29.76 -10.14
C GLU A 48 11.67 28.93 -9.76
N ARG A 49 10.84 28.56 -10.74
CA ARG A 49 9.68 27.68 -10.52
C ARG A 49 10.07 26.34 -9.90
N ALA A 50 11.16 25.73 -10.36
CA ALA A 50 11.66 24.49 -9.79
C ALA A 50 12.11 24.67 -8.33
N ALA A 51 12.79 25.79 -8.01
CA ALA A 51 13.21 26.09 -6.65
C ALA A 51 12.01 26.29 -5.71
N GLU A 52 10.97 26.97 -6.19
CA GLU A 52 9.70 27.16 -5.48
C GLU A 52 8.97 25.83 -5.25
N LEU A 53 8.89 24.96 -6.26
CA LEU A 53 8.28 23.63 -6.13
C LEU A 53 8.98 22.77 -5.08
N CYS A 54 10.30 22.83 -5.04
CA CYS A 54 11.11 22.17 -4.03
C CYS A 54 11.04 22.88 -2.66
N SER A 55 10.42 24.05 -2.57
CA SER A 55 10.32 24.87 -1.36
C SER A 55 11.68 25.06 -0.67
N ASN A 56 12.73 25.20 -1.48
CA ASN A 56 14.13 25.29 -1.04
C ASN A 56 14.68 24.08 -0.26
N LEU A 57 14.00 22.93 -0.27
CA LEU A 57 14.50 21.69 0.33
C LEU A 57 15.73 21.20 -0.46
N PRO A 58 16.94 21.16 0.13
CA PRO A 58 18.17 20.84 -0.62
C PRO A 58 18.09 19.50 -1.35
N LEU A 59 17.54 18.46 -0.69
CA LEU A 59 17.35 17.15 -1.32
C LEU A 59 16.35 17.21 -2.48
N GLY A 60 15.24 17.94 -2.34
CA GLY A 60 14.28 18.16 -3.41
C GLY A 60 14.91 18.85 -4.61
N LEU A 61 15.67 19.93 -4.37
CA LEU A 61 16.39 20.67 -5.41
C LEU A 61 17.39 19.77 -6.16
N CYS A 62 18.14 18.93 -5.45
CA CYS A 62 19.09 18.01 -6.05
C CYS A 62 18.42 16.91 -6.88
N VAL A 63 17.35 16.32 -6.37
CA VAL A 63 16.63 15.23 -7.05
C VAL A 63 15.92 15.74 -8.29
N VAL A 64 15.16 16.83 -8.15
CA VAL A 64 14.46 17.46 -9.28
C VAL A 64 15.47 17.99 -10.29
N GLY A 65 16.53 18.66 -9.84
CA GLY A 65 17.58 19.14 -10.74
C GLY A 65 18.26 17.99 -11.51
N SER A 66 18.60 16.89 -10.84
CA SER A 66 19.18 15.71 -11.51
C SER A 66 18.22 15.10 -12.54
N SER A 67 16.91 15.07 -12.26
CA SER A 67 15.90 14.58 -13.22
C SER A 67 15.77 15.43 -14.49
N LEU A 68 16.15 16.71 -14.38
CA LEU A 68 16.12 17.71 -15.45
C LEU A 68 17.44 17.81 -16.24
N CYS A 69 18.47 17.09 -15.82
CA CYS A 69 19.78 17.16 -16.42
C CYS A 69 19.74 16.69 -17.89
N LYS A 70 20.36 17.48 -18.79
CA LYS A 70 20.44 17.26 -20.25
C LYS A 70 19.10 17.36 -21.00
N LYS A 71 18.03 17.82 -20.34
CA LYS A 71 16.73 18.08 -20.97
C LYS A 71 16.66 19.51 -21.53
N LYS A 72 15.84 19.70 -22.56
CA LYS A 72 15.56 21.02 -23.14
C LYS A 72 14.48 21.78 -22.37
N GLU A 73 14.33 23.07 -22.65
CA GLU A 73 13.37 23.97 -21.98
C GLU A 73 11.92 23.45 -22.04
N ASP A 74 11.49 22.96 -23.21
CA ASP A 74 10.16 22.35 -23.41
C ASP A 74 9.95 21.08 -22.59
N GLU A 75 11.00 20.27 -22.42
CA GLU A 75 10.95 19.08 -21.55
C GLU A 75 10.92 19.44 -20.07
N TRP A 76 11.59 20.52 -19.66
CA TRP A 76 11.53 21.02 -18.29
C TRP A 76 10.12 21.44 -17.92
N GLU A 77 9.46 22.19 -18.80
CA GLU A 77 8.07 22.63 -18.60
C GLU A 77 7.14 21.44 -18.33
N VAL A 78 7.26 20.37 -19.12
CA VAL A 78 6.45 19.15 -18.93
C VAL A 78 6.74 18.47 -17.58
N VAL A 79 8.01 18.37 -17.17
CA VAL A 79 8.38 17.73 -15.90
C VAL A 79 7.92 18.57 -14.71
N LEU A 80 8.14 19.88 -14.74
CA LEU A 80 7.72 20.78 -13.66
C LEU A 80 6.21 20.84 -13.52
N HIS A 81 5.48 20.91 -14.64
CA HIS A 81 4.02 20.83 -14.62
C HIS A 81 3.52 19.50 -14.06
N ARG A 82 4.17 18.39 -14.39
CA ARG A 82 3.81 17.08 -13.82
C ARG A 82 4.05 17.02 -12.32
N LEU A 83 5.15 17.61 -11.83
CA LEU A 83 5.48 17.69 -10.40
C LEU A 83 4.50 18.55 -9.60
N GLU A 84 3.88 19.55 -10.23
CA GLU A 84 2.82 20.33 -9.59
C GLU A 84 1.60 19.50 -9.23
N THR A 85 1.28 18.50 -10.05
CA THR A 85 0.08 17.66 -9.90
C THR A 85 0.37 16.32 -9.25
N SER A 86 1.54 15.72 -9.50
CA SER A 86 1.87 14.36 -9.09
C SER A 86 3.38 14.17 -8.92
N LEU A 87 3.78 13.48 -7.87
CA LEU A 87 5.18 13.14 -7.68
C LEU A 87 5.56 11.99 -8.62
N ASP A 88 6.66 12.14 -9.37
CA ASP A 88 7.20 11.05 -10.17
C ASP A 88 7.71 9.93 -9.26
N ARG A 89 7.51 8.65 -9.62
CA ARG A 89 7.89 7.50 -8.78
C ARG A 89 9.37 7.48 -8.39
N ASP A 90 10.26 7.91 -9.28
CA ASP A 90 11.69 7.95 -8.96
C ASP A 90 12.02 9.07 -7.97
N ILE A 91 11.35 10.21 -8.10
CA ILE A 91 11.51 11.37 -7.20
C ILE A 91 10.90 11.05 -5.83
N GLU A 92 9.71 10.46 -5.82
CA GLU A 92 9.03 9.95 -4.63
C GLU A 92 9.94 9.02 -3.84
N ARG A 93 10.50 7.99 -4.50
CA ARG A 93 11.37 7.00 -3.85
C ARG A 93 12.56 7.63 -3.16
N ILE A 94 13.17 8.66 -3.74
CA ILE A 94 14.33 9.32 -3.13
C ILE A 94 13.89 10.22 -1.97
N LEU A 95 12.81 10.98 -2.12
CA LEU A 95 12.31 11.85 -1.05
C LEU A 95 11.74 11.06 0.13
N LYS A 96 11.20 9.87 -0.13
CA LYS A 96 10.64 8.98 0.89
C LYS A 96 11.69 8.40 1.83
N VAL A 97 12.99 8.44 1.48
CA VAL A 97 14.07 7.96 2.36
C VAL A 97 14.04 8.62 3.74
N GLY A 98 13.71 9.92 3.81
CA GLY A 98 13.58 10.61 5.08
C GLY A 98 12.40 10.10 5.93
N TYR A 99 11.29 9.76 5.28
CA TYR A 99 10.08 9.19 5.90
C TYR A 99 10.26 7.72 6.31
N ASP A 100 10.84 6.89 5.44
CA ASP A 100 11.07 5.47 5.70
C ASP A 100 12.06 5.26 6.86
N GLY A 101 12.94 6.24 7.11
CA GLY A 101 13.88 6.26 8.23
C GLY A 101 13.32 6.80 9.55
N LEU A 102 12.01 7.07 9.65
CA LEU A 102 11.33 7.47 10.89
C LEU A 102 10.85 6.25 11.67
N HIS A 103 10.71 6.42 12.99
CA HIS A 103 10.02 5.42 13.81
C HIS A 103 8.51 5.44 13.51
N GLU A 104 7.81 4.32 13.69
CA GLU A 104 6.38 4.17 13.32
C GLU A 104 5.47 5.29 13.88
N LYS A 105 5.72 5.72 15.11
CA LYS A 105 5.00 6.84 15.75
C LYS A 105 5.24 8.17 15.03
N ASP A 106 6.48 8.44 14.63
CA ASP A 106 6.85 9.68 13.93
C ASP A 106 6.39 9.64 12.47
N GLN A 107 6.32 8.46 11.86
CA GLN A 107 5.67 8.26 10.56
C GLN A 107 4.20 8.63 10.63
N ALA A 108 3.48 8.16 11.65
CA ALA A 108 2.08 8.55 11.84
C ALA A 108 1.94 10.06 12.01
N LEU A 109 2.80 10.68 12.84
CA LEU A 109 2.83 12.14 13.03
C LEU A 109 3.08 12.89 11.72
N PHE A 110 4.05 12.45 10.92
CA PHE A 110 4.35 13.01 9.61
C PHE A 110 3.11 12.99 8.69
N LEU A 111 2.40 11.86 8.64
CA LEU A 111 1.18 11.74 7.82
C LEU A 111 0.05 12.65 8.33
N TYR A 112 -0.15 12.76 9.64
CA TYR A 112 -1.12 13.71 10.22
C TYR A 112 -0.81 15.14 9.80
N ILE A 113 0.47 15.55 9.88
CA ILE A 113 0.89 16.89 9.45
C ILE A 113 0.64 17.09 7.95
N ALA A 114 1.03 16.13 7.12
CA ALA A 114 0.85 16.24 5.67
C ALA A 114 -0.62 16.44 5.27
N VAL A 115 -1.54 15.72 5.92
CA VAL A 115 -2.96 15.73 5.55
C VAL A 115 -3.74 16.86 6.21
N PHE A 116 -3.53 17.11 7.50
CA PHE A 116 -4.42 17.95 8.30
C PHE A 116 -3.77 19.19 8.90
N PHE A 117 -2.49 19.15 9.24
CA PHE A 117 -1.86 20.17 10.08
C PHE A 117 -0.78 21.02 9.38
N ASN A 118 -0.59 20.88 8.07
CA ASN A 118 0.29 21.78 7.34
C ASN A 118 -0.24 23.23 7.44
N TYR A 119 0.64 24.18 7.78
CA TYR A 119 0.34 25.59 8.04
C TYR A 119 -0.52 25.86 9.28
N THR A 120 -0.61 24.92 10.22
CA THR A 120 -1.32 25.12 11.49
C THR A 120 -0.36 25.42 12.65
N LYS A 121 -0.87 26.06 13.71
CA LYS A 121 -0.10 26.33 14.93
C LYS A 121 0.32 25.03 15.61
N CYS A 122 1.56 24.96 16.07
CA CYS A 122 2.04 23.82 16.87
C CYS A 122 1.14 23.53 18.08
N ASP A 123 0.62 24.57 18.73
CA ASP A 123 -0.25 24.43 19.91
C ASP A 123 -1.57 23.70 19.60
N HIS A 124 -2.10 23.83 18.38
CA HIS A 124 -3.31 23.11 17.96
C HIS A 124 -3.04 21.62 17.75
N LEU A 125 -1.88 21.28 17.19
CA LEU A 125 -1.45 19.89 17.04
C LEU A 125 -1.35 19.24 18.42
N SER A 126 -0.68 19.89 19.37
CA SER A 126 -0.52 19.37 20.73
C SER A 126 -1.84 19.20 21.49
N ALA A 127 -2.80 20.09 21.25
CA ALA A 127 -4.13 19.96 21.86
C ALA A 127 -4.92 18.75 21.33
N MET A 128 -4.71 18.36 20.07
CA MET A 128 -5.42 17.24 19.44
C MET A 128 -4.73 15.89 19.64
N LEU A 129 -3.42 15.88 19.82
CA LEU A 129 -2.60 14.67 19.89
C LEU A 129 -2.12 14.34 21.31
N ALA A 130 -2.78 14.87 22.36
CA ALA A 130 -2.43 14.75 23.78
C ALA A 130 -2.09 13.33 24.31
N ASP A 131 -2.40 12.26 23.57
CA ASP A 131 -2.05 10.86 23.88
C ASP A 131 -0.75 10.36 23.20
N LEU A 132 -0.20 11.12 22.25
CA LEU A 132 1.09 10.88 21.60
C LEU A 132 2.15 11.73 22.30
N ASP A 133 3.32 11.15 22.55
CA ASP A 133 4.50 11.90 23.02
C ASP A 133 5.08 12.74 21.87
N GLU A 134 4.29 13.72 21.45
CA GLU A 134 4.38 14.45 20.19
C GLU A 134 5.54 15.45 20.13
N ARG A 135 6.04 15.88 21.30
CA ARG A 135 7.13 16.87 21.37
C ARG A 135 8.44 16.27 20.86
N ASP A 136 8.71 15.02 21.19
CA ASP A 136 9.89 14.31 20.71
C ASP A 136 9.76 13.96 19.22
N GLY A 137 8.55 13.62 18.77
CA GLY A 137 8.26 13.39 17.36
C GLY A 137 8.43 14.66 16.51
N LEU A 138 7.87 15.79 16.93
CA LEU A 138 7.97 17.06 16.21
C LEU A 138 9.42 17.52 16.12
N LYS A 139 10.18 17.40 17.22
CA LYS A 139 11.62 17.67 17.23
C LYS A 139 12.36 16.77 16.24
N THR A 140 12.06 15.47 16.22
CA THR A 140 12.67 14.51 15.28
C THR A 140 12.40 14.88 13.82
N LEU A 141 11.18 15.32 13.50
CA LEU A 141 10.83 15.77 12.15
C LEU A 141 11.59 17.05 11.75
N VAL A 142 11.79 17.98 12.68
CA VAL A 142 12.60 19.19 12.46
C VAL A 142 14.08 18.83 12.29
N ASP A 143 14.64 18.00 13.16
CA ASP A 143 16.05 17.57 13.11
C ASP A 143 16.37 16.84 11.80
N LYS A 144 15.39 16.12 11.24
CA LYS A 144 15.48 15.46 9.92
C LYS A 144 15.11 16.36 8.74
N SER A 145 14.83 17.64 8.96
CA SER A 145 14.43 18.61 7.93
C SER A 145 13.19 18.19 7.13
N LEU A 146 12.28 17.43 7.75
CA LEU A 146 11.03 17.00 7.14
C LEU A 146 9.90 18.03 7.30
N ILE A 147 10.03 18.88 8.32
CA ILE A 147 9.18 20.05 8.56
C ILE A 147 10.05 21.20 9.07
N CYS A 148 9.51 22.41 9.05
CA CYS A 148 10.04 23.54 9.80
C CYS A 148 8.94 24.21 10.61
N ILE A 149 9.33 24.92 11.67
CA ILE A 149 8.43 25.73 12.48
C ILE A 149 8.74 27.18 12.17
N SER A 150 7.73 27.92 11.69
CA SER A 150 7.87 29.33 11.38
C SER A 150 8.14 30.17 12.63
N THR A 151 8.62 31.40 12.46
CA THR A 151 8.76 32.36 13.56
C THR A 151 7.44 32.64 14.28
N ASN A 152 6.32 32.40 13.60
CA ASN A 152 4.98 32.58 14.16
C ASN A 152 4.50 31.31 14.90
N GLY A 153 5.28 30.23 14.90
CA GLY A 153 4.90 28.95 15.52
C GLY A 153 4.01 28.08 14.64
N ASP A 154 4.00 28.29 13.33
CA ASP A 154 3.24 27.46 12.37
C ASP A 154 4.11 26.31 11.87
N ILE A 155 3.55 25.10 11.84
CA ILE A 155 4.18 23.94 11.23
C ILE A 155 4.11 24.10 9.72
N GLN A 156 5.25 23.93 9.05
CA GLN A 156 5.34 23.99 7.60
C GLN A 156 6.00 22.71 7.08
N MET A 157 5.25 21.99 6.25
CA MET A 157 5.74 20.87 5.47
C MET A 157 5.89 21.31 4.02
N HIS A 158 7.06 21.06 3.45
CA HIS A 158 7.35 21.40 2.05
C HIS A 158 6.43 20.64 1.09
N LYS A 159 6.08 21.27 -0.04
CA LYS A 159 5.10 20.72 -1.00
C LYS A 159 5.42 19.28 -1.44
N LEU A 160 6.69 19.00 -1.77
CA LEU A 160 7.09 17.65 -2.19
C LEU A 160 6.98 16.61 -1.07
N LEU A 161 7.29 16.99 0.17
CA LEU A 161 7.14 16.10 1.33
C LEU A 161 5.67 15.86 1.67
N GLN A 162 4.82 16.88 1.49
CA GLN A 162 3.38 16.74 1.62
C GLN A 162 2.82 15.75 0.59
N GLN A 163 3.32 15.79 -0.66
CA GLN A 163 2.97 14.81 -1.69
C GLN A 163 3.43 13.39 -1.31
N VAL A 164 4.63 13.22 -0.74
CA VAL A 164 5.06 11.91 -0.18
C VAL A 164 4.08 11.43 0.88
N GLY A 165 3.60 12.33 1.75
CA GLY A 165 2.56 12.03 2.74
C GLY A 165 1.27 11.52 2.09
N TYR A 166 0.74 12.22 1.08
CA TYR A 166 -0.48 11.79 0.38
C TYR A 166 -0.34 10.42 -0.29
N VAL A 167 0.75 10.19 -1.02
CA VAL A 167 1.00 8.90 -1.66
C VAL A 167 1.14 7.79 -0.62
N SER A 168 1.76 8.08 0.52
CA SER A 168 1.90 7.11 1.61
C SER A 168 0.55 6.78 2.26
N VAL A 169 -0.34 7.76 2.47
CA VAL A 169 -1.70 7.53 2.96
C VAL A 169 -2.53 6.72 1.96
N GLU A 170 -2.45 7.05 0.66
CA GLU A 170 -3.15 6.32 -0.40
C GLU A 170 -2.73 4.83 -0.43
N ALA A 171 -1.41 4.57 -0.34
CA ALA A 171 -0.88 3.21 -0.27
C ALA A 171 -1.39 2.44 0.97
N LEU A 172 -1.43 3.09 2.14
CA LEU A 172 -1.94 2.50 3.38
C LEU A 172 -3.44 2.17 3.28
N LEU A 173 -4.24 3.05 2.69
CA LEU A 173 -5.67 2.83 2.49
C LEU A 173 -5.93 1.64 1.54
N LEU A 174 -5.17 1.55 0.45
CA LEU A 174 -5.25 0.41 -0.48
C LEU A 174 -4.84 -0.89 0.22
N GLN A 175 -3.77 -0.87 1.00
CA GLN A 175 -3.31 -2.04 1.75
C GLN A 175 -4.34 -2.49 2.79
N PHE A 176 -4.98 -1.56 3.49
CA PHE A 176 -6.05 -1.86 4.43
C PHE A 176 -7.30 -2.43 3.72
N CYS A 177 -7.66 -1.90 2.55
CA CYS A 177 -8.79 -2.40 1.77
C CYS A 177 -8.54 -3.84 1.28
N LEU A 178 -7.33 -4.12 0.77
CA LEU A 178 -6.94 -5.45 0.32
C LEU A 178 -6.90 -6.45 1.48
N SER A 179 -6.37 -6.04 2.64
CA SER A 179 -6.30 -6.91 3.81
C SER A 179 -7.69 -7.27 4.33
N LEU A 180 -8.60 -6.30 4.43
CA LEU A 180 -9.99 -6.52 4.84
C LEU A 180 -10.72 -7.44 3.85
N SER A 181 -10.50 -7.24 2.55
CA SER A 181 -11.09 -8.06 1.48
C SER A 181 -10.64 -9.53 1.57
N LEU A 182 -9.34 -9.76 1.79
CA LEU A 182 -8.78 -11.10 1.97
C LEU A 182 -9.30 -11.77 3.25
N GLN A 183 -9.36 -11.04 4.37
CA GLN A 183 -9.90 -11.56 5.62
C GLN A 183 -11.37 -11.98 5.48
N LEU A 184 -12.17 -11.19 4.78
CA LEU A 184 -13.56 -11.53 4.49
C LEU A 184 -13.66 -12.81 3.64
N LEU A 185 -12.85 -12.93 2.58
CA LEU A 185 -12.84 -14.10 1.70
C LEU A 185 -12.44 -15.38 2.46
N VAL A 186 -11.41 -15.31 3.32
CA VAL A 186 -10.99 -16.43 4.18
C VAL A 186 -12.10 -16.81 5.15
N THR A 187 -12.77 -15.83 5.75
CA THR A 187 -13.88 -16.07 6.68
C THR A 187 -15.04 -16.77 5.98
N ILE A 188 -15.40 -16.33 4.78
CA ILE A 188 -16.44 -16.95 3.96
C ILE A 188 -16.05 -18.38 3.55
N ALA A 189 -14.81 -18.60 3.09
CA ALA A 189 -14.32 -19.93 2.72
C ALA A 189 -14.32 -20.91 3.90
N ASN A 190 -13.97 -20.43 5.10
CA ASN A 190 -14.07 -21.20 6.33
C ASN A 190 -15.53 -21.50 6.71
N LEU A 191 -16.45 -20.55 6.52
CA LEU A 191 -17.89 -20.76 6.74
C LEU A 191 -18.48 -21.81 5.80
N PHE A 192 -18.08 -21.81 4.52
CA PHE A 192 -18.48 -22.84 3.56
C PHE A 192 -17.87 -24.20 3.89
N SER A 193 -16.58 -24.25 4.26
CA SER A 193 -15.93 -25.49 4.71
C SER A 193 -16.54 -26.05 5.99
N PHE A 194 -17.00 -25.17 6.89
CA PHE A 194 -17.70 -25.53 8.12
C PHE A 194 -19.13 -26.04 7.82
N ASN A 195 -19.87 -25.38 6.93
CA ASN A 195 -21.18 -25.87 6.47
C ASN A 195 -21.07 -27.22 5.77
N TYR A 196 -20.07 -27.40 4.91
CA TYR A 196 -19.82 -28.67 4.24
C TYR A 196 -19.50 -29.78 5.24
N ARG A 197 -18.76 -29.50 6.32
CA ARG A 197 -18.52 -30.45 7.42
C ARG A 197 -19.76 -30.78 8.27
N ILE A 198 -20.78 -29.92 8.29
CA ILE A 198 -22.05 -30.16 9.02
C ILE A 198 -23.05 -30.92 8.13
N GLY A 199 -23.01 -30.75 6.81
CA GLY A 199 -23.87 -31.44 5.84
C GLY A 199 -23.38 -32.82 5.37
N ASP A 200 -22.08 -33.10 5.48
CA ASP A 200 -21.46 -34.34 4.98
C ASP A 200 -21.39 -35.48 6.00
N GLN A 201 -22.08 -35.39 7.13
CA GLN A 201 -22.43 -36.61 7.88
C GLN A 201 -23.57 -37.34 7.16
N VAL A 202 -23.21 -38.00 6.05
CA VAL A 202 -24.03 -39.08 5.50
C VAL A 202 -23.97 -40.22 6.53
N LEU A 203 -25.05 -40.41 7.28
CA LEU A 203 -25.29 -41.67 8.00
C LEU A 203 -25.16 -42.80 6.97
N ALA A 204 -24.24 -43.74 7.21
CA ALA A 204 -23.93 -44.85 6.33
C ALA A 204 -25.12 -45.82 6.08
N ASP A 205 -26.25 -45.60 6.76
CA ASP A 205 -27.46 -46.41 6.63
C ASP A 205 -28.51 -45.63 5.83
N GLY A 206 -28.55 -45.93 4.53
CA GLY A 206 -29.22 -45.13 3.52
C GLY A 206 -30.74 -45.02 3.64
N VAL A 207 -31.26 -43.90 3.16
CA VAL A 207 -32.63 -43.75 2.66
C VAL A 207 -32.55 -42.91 1.39
N LEU A 208 -32.87 -43.52 0.24
CA LEU A 208 -32.94 -42.88 -1.07
C LEU A 208 -34.42 -42.71 -1.42
N ILE A 209 -34.91 -41.48 -1.41
CA ILE A 209 -36.27 -41.14 -1.87
C ILE A 209 -36.13 -40.44 -3.22
N SER A 210 -36.40 -41.18 -4.30
CA SER A 210 -36.57 -40.62 -5.63
C SER A 210 -38.03 -40.23 -5.84
N SER A 211 -38.24 -39.14 -6.57
CA SER A 211 -39.46 -38.36 -6.77
C SER A 211 -40.55 -39.07 -7.59
N HIS A 212 -41.06 -40.18 -7.06
CA HIS A 212 -42.33 -40.76 -7.46
C HIS A 212 -43.23 -40.87 -6.23
N SER A 213 -44.43 -40.28 -6.32
CA SER A 213 -45.42 -40.25 -5.25
C SER A 213 -45.73 -41.68 -4.80
N LEU A 214 -45.33 -42.00 -3.57
CA LEU A 214 -45.67 -43.27 -2.93
C LEU A 214 -47.10 -43.15 -2.39
N ALA A 215 -48.06 -43.69 -3.12
CA ALA A 215 -49.37 -43.99 -2.57
C ALA A 215 -49.19 -45.16 -1.61
N ILE A 216 -49.41 -44.92 -0.32
CA ILE A 216 -49.47 -45.98 0.69
C ILE A 216 -50.86 -46.62 0.55
N ASP A 217 -50.92 -47.81 -0.02
CA ASP A 217 -52.13 -48.62 -0.01
C ASP A 217 -52.18 -49.40 1.31
N GLU A 218 -53.18 -49.10 2.14
CA GLU A 218 -53.36 -49.68 3.47
C GLU A 218 -54.23 -50.95 3.44
N SER A 219 -54.40 -51.58 2.26
CA SER A 219 -55.15 -52.83 2.11
C SER A 219 -54.25 -54.06 2.18
N SER A 220 -53.73 -54.42 3.36
CA SER A 220 -53.42 -55.83 3.71
C SER A 220 -52.96 -56.02 5.17
N MET A 221 -53.84 -55.73 6.12
CA MET A 221 -53.82 -56.36 7.45
C MET A 221 -55.15 -57.05 7.81
N THR A 222 -55.95 -57.42 6.80
CA THR A 222 -57.12 -58.33 6.95
C THR A 222 -57.01 -59.64 6.16
N GLY A 223 -55.89 -59.91 5.49
CA GLY A 223 -55.52 -61.27 5.09
C GLY A 223 -56.37 -61.93 3.99
N GLU A 224 -56.52 -61.29 2.83
CA GLU A 224 -56.82 -62.02 1.58
C GLU A 224 -55.73 -61.77 0.55
N SER A 225 -55.10 -62.86 0.08
CA SER A 225 -54.12 -62.83 -1.00
C SER A 225 -54.81 -62.89 -2.36
N LYS A 226 -54.38 -62.08 -3.34
CA LYS A 226 -54.62 -62.39 -4.75
C LYS A 226 -53.30 -62.37 -5.52
N ILE A 227 -53.05 -63.52 -6.12
CA ILE A 227 -51.82 -63.95 -6.78
C ILE A 227 -51.71 -63.26 -8.14
N ASP A 228 -50.55 -62.64 -8.43
CA ASP A 228 -50.00 -62.67 -9.79
C ASP A 228 -48.55 -63.18 -9.72
N GLN A 229 -48.40 -64.47 -9.97
CA GLN A 229 -47.16 -65.22 -9.83
C GLN A 229 -46.47 -65.29 -11.21
N LYS A 230 -46.04 -64.14 -11.73
CA LYS A 230 -44.98 -64.11 -12.74
C LYS A 230 -43.63 -63.94 -12.04
N SER A 231 -43.30 -64.92 -11.20
CA SER A 231 -41.96 -65.30 -10.71
C SER A 231 -40.94 -64.17 -10.49
N PRO A 232 -40.58 -63.81 -9.24
CA PRO A 232 -39.26 -63.27 -8.97
C PRO A 232 -38.29 -64.46 -8.98
N PHE A 233 -37.69 -64.75 -10.13
CA PHE A 233 -36.57 -65.68 -10.14
C PHE A 233 -35.40 -65.04 -9.39
N LEU A 234 -35.04 -65.68 -8.28
CA LEU A 234 -33.72 -65.68 -7.66
C LEU A 234 -32.64 -65.83 -8.75
N MET A 235 -31.77 -64.82 -8.91
CA MET A 235 -30.43 -65.06 -9.43
C MET A 235 -29.44 -65.22 -8.28
N SER A 236 -29.22 -66.50 -8.01
CA SER A 236 -28.07 -67.11 -7.34
C SER A 236 -26.77 -66.89 -8.11
N GLY A 237 -25.63 -66.88 -7.39
CA GLY A 237 -24.27 -67.10 -7.90
C GLY A 237 -23.23 -66.23 -7.17
N CYS A 238 -22.64 -66.67 -6.05
CA CYS A 238 -21.40 -67.48 -5.89
C CYS A 238 -20.14 -66.78 -6.42
N LYS A 239 -18.98 -66.75 -5.74
CA LYS A 239 -18.24 -67.89 -5.19
C LYS A 239 -17.08 -67.39 -4.29
N VAL A 240 -16.85 -68.06 -3.17
CA VAL A 240 -15.65 -67.93 -2.33
C VAL A 240 -14.46 -68.55 -3.09
N ALA A 241 -13.33 -67.84 -3.17
CA ALA A 241 -12.10 -68.37 -3.76
C ALA A 241 -11.08 -68.69 -2.65
N ASP A 242 -10.75 -69.98 -2.50
CA ASP A 242 -9.62 -70.46 -1.70
C ASP A 242 -8.33 -70.53 -2.54
N GLY A 243 -7.27 -69.91 -2.02
CA GLY A 243 -5.86 -70.33 -1.99
C GLY A 243 -5.07 -70.69 -3.27
N VAL A 244 -3.97 -69.96 -3.51
CA VAL A 244 -2.73 -70.54 -4.09
C VAL A 244 -1.49 -70.05 -3.32
N ARG A 245 -0.67 -71.04 -2.95
CA ARG A 245 0.63 -71.03 -2.27
C ARG A 245 1.73 -70.49 -3.20
N ASN A 246 2.60 -69.60 -2.71
CA ASN A 246 3.91 -69.36 -3.31
C ASN A 246 5.00 -70.04 -2.49
N VAL A 247 5.86 -70.79 -3.19
CA VAL A 247 7.08 -71.42 -2.70
C VAL A 247 8.25 -70.54 -3.14
N MET A 248 8.97 -69.98 -2.17
CA MET A 248 10.42 -70.12 -2.01
C MET A 248 10.81 -69.64 -0.61
#